data_AF-A0A9X1HDT7-F1
#
_entry.id   AF-A0A9X1HDT7-F1
#
_cell.length_a   1.000
_cell.length_b   1.000
_cell.length_c   1.000
_cell.angle_alpha   90.00
_cell.angle_beta   90.00
_cell.angle_gamma   90.00
#
_symmetry.space_group_name_H-M   'P 1'
#
loop_
_entity.id
_entity.type
_entity.pdbx_description
1 polymer ?
#
loop_
_entity_poly.entity_id
_entity_poly.type
_entity_poly.pdbx_seq_one_letter_code
_entity_poly.pdbx_strand_id
1 'polypeptide(L)'
;MKINLFILFLLITSLNCFSQNSFGKEINKNSKPIADIEELEMEVNNGGFNQYFFNCGKNCFETLKALKRNGKIKTAKILENAISLINPKKLSNNILIEKLQNQEVEELDNEKINASLDQLDLEFYKYPDGKLTHN
;
A
#
# COMPACT_ATOMS: atom_id res chain seq x y z
N MET A 1 16.47 -11.21 -29.45
CA MET A 1 15.71 -11.10 -28.19
C MET A 1 15.14 -9.70 -28.13
N LYS A 2 13.84 -9.52 -28.41
CA LYS A 2 13.20 -8.20 -28.44
C LYS A 2 12.78 -7.87 -27.02
N ILE A 3 13.47 -6.94 -26.39
CA ILE A 3 13.05 -6.37 -25.11
C ILE A 3 11.70 -5.68 -25.35
N ASN A 4 10.71 -6.07 -24.58
CA ASN A 4 9.33 -5.63 -24.74
C ASN A 4 9.24 -4.14 -24.35
N LEU A 5 8.95 -3.28 -25.32
CA LEU A 5 8.95 -1.81 -25.18
C LEU A 5 7.98 -1.32 -24.07
N PHE A 6 7.03 -2.16 -23.67
CA PHE A 6 6.09 -1.90 -22.56
C PHE A 6 6.77 -1.86 -21.18
N ILE A 7 7.85 -2.62 -20.96
CA ILE A 7 8.56 -2.64 -19.66
C ILE A 7 9.38 -1.35 -19.47
N LEU A 8 9.80 -0.71 -20.57
CA LEU A 8 10.57 0.53 -20.51
C LEU A 8 9.69 1.76 -20.17
N PHE A 9 8.39 1.73 -20.52
CA PHE A 9 7.50 2.86 -20.27
C PHE A 9 7.07 3.01 -18.80
N LEU A 10 7.10 1.92 -18.03
CA LEU A 10 6.82 1.92 -16.58
C LEU A 10 7.96 2.51 -15.73
N LEU A 11 9.17 2.59 -16.28
CA LEU A 11 10.34 3.15 -15.60
C LEU A 11 10.50 4.67 -15.82
N ILE A 12 9.77 5.28 -16.76
CA ILE A 12 10.02 6.67 -17.18
C ILE A 12 9.10 7.67 -16.47
N THR A 13 7.98 7.24 -15.87
CA THR A 13 7.13 8.13 -15.08
C THR A 13 7.66 8.41 -13.66
N SER A 14 8.72 7.74 -13.22
CA SER A 14 9.34 7.98 -11.90
C SER A 14 10.39 9.10 -11.88
N LEU A 15 10.72 9.73 -13.02
CA LEU A 15 11.82 10.72 -13.08
C LEU A 15 11.46 12.17 -12.68
N ASN A 16 10.24 12.43 -12.19
CA ASN A 16 9.90 13.72 -11.56
C ASN A 16 9.62 13.61 -10.05
N CYS A 17 10.18 12.60 -9.37
CA CYS A 17 10.27 12.58 -7.92
C CYS A 17 11.73 12.56 -7.48
N PHE A 18 12.47 13.60 -7.84
CA PHE A 18 13.74 13.93 -7.21
C PHE A 18 13.55 15.20 -6.37
N SER A 19 12.72 15.09 -5.33
CA SER A 19 12.86 15.96 -4.17
C SER A 19 13.92 15.32 -3.26
N GLN A 20 15.00 16.05 -3.05
CA GLN A 20 16.17 15.64 -2.28
C GLN A 20 15.74 15.30 -0.84
N ASN A 21 15.65 14.00 -0.49
CA ASN A 21 15.91 13.45 0.87
C ASN A 21 15.51 11.96 1.04
N SER A 22 15.88 11.07 0.14
CA SER A 22 15.84 9.62 0.42
C SER A 22 17.14 8.97 -0.01
N PHE A 23 18.20 9.28 0.76
CA PHE A 23 19.39 8.45 0.85
C PHE A 23 18.94 7.02 1.15
N GLY A 24 19.40 6.06 0.35
CA GLY A 24 18.92 4.68 0.28
C GLY A 24 18.48 4.11 1.63
N LYS A 25 17.16 4.03 1.83
CA LYS A 25 16.60 3.29 2.94
C LYS A 25 16.71 1.82 2.54
N GLU A 26 17.79 1.18 2.96
CA GLU A 26 17.72 -0.26 3.24
C GLU A 26 16.49 -0.43 4.15
N ILE A 27 15.37 -0.88 3.59
CA ILE A 27 14.18 -1.18 4.37
C ILE A 27 14.61 -2.37 5.22
N ASN A 28 15.02 -2.09 6.46
CA ASN A 28 15.31 -3.12 7.43
C ASN A 28 14.03 -3.96 7.57
N LYS A 29 14.02 -5.13 6.91
CA LYS A 29 12.88 -6.04 6.91
C LYS A 29 12.53 -6.51 8.34
N ASN A 30 13.46 -6.35 9.28
CA ASN A 30 13.28 -6.70 10.68
C ASN A 30 12.81 -5.53 11.57
N SER A 31 12.50 -4.36 11.00
CA SER A 31 11.92 -3.26 11.77
C SER A 31 10.48 -3.63 12.18
N LYS A 32 10.11 -3.28 13.42
CA LYS A 32 8.73 -3.43 13.88
C LYS A 32 7.77 -2.62 12.98
N PRO A 33 6.52 -3.09 12.76
CA PRO A 33 5.48 -2.28 12.12
C PRO A 33 5.30 -0.95 12.83
N ILE A 34 5.16 0.13 12.05
CA ILE A 34 4.93 1.49 12.55
C ILE A 34 3.72 2.05 11.80
N ALA A 35 2.85 2.76 12.51
CA ALA A 35 1.73 3.44 11.88
C ALA A 35 2.23 4.61 11.03
N ASP A 36 1.85 4.64 9.76
CA ASP A 36 2.16 5.74 8.85
C ASP A 36 0.98 5.99 7.91
N ILE A 37 0.27 7.10 8.13
CA ILE A 37 -0.89 7.52 7.33
C ILE A 37 -0.42 8.29 6.10
N GLU A 38 0.70 9.02 6.19
CA GLU A 38 1.27 9.78 5.07
C GLU A 38 1.83 8.83 4.02
N GLU A 39 2.55 7.79 4.46
CA GLU A 39 3.07 6.74 3.57
C GLU A 39 1.91 5.97 2.90
N LEU A 40 0.82 5.67 3.62
CA LEU A 40 -0.38 5.12 2.99
C LEU A 40 -0.93 6.05 1.90
N GLU A 41 -1.13 7.33 2.21
CA GLU A 41 -1.67 8.29 1.25
C GLU A 41 -0.75 8.45 0.03
N MET A 42 0.56 8.53 0.25
CA MET A 42 1.56 8.69 -0.80
C MET A 42 1.59 7.47 -1.73
N GLU A 43 1.69 6.26 -1.19
CA GLU A 43 1.80 5.05 -2.01
C GLU A 43 0.50 4.76 -2.78
N VAL A 44 -0.67 4.93 -2.14
CA VAL A 44 -1.95 4.69 -2.81
C VAL A 44 -2.21 5.73 -3.91
N ASN A 45 -1.85 7.00 -3.70
CA ASN A 45 -1.97 8.02 -4.76
C ASN A 45 -0.96 7.82 -5.90
N ASN A 46 0.20 7.22 -5.63
CA ASN A 46 1.23 6.99 -6.65
C ASN A 46 0.97 5.73 -7.49
N GLY A 47 0.46 4.65 -6.90
CA GLY A 47 0.24 3.38 -7.62
C GLY A 47 -0.75 2.44 -6.95
N GLY A 48 -1.68 2.98 -6.16
CA GLY A 48 -2.78 2.22 -5.56
C GLY A 48 -2.36 1.33 -4.39
N PHE A 49 -3.32 0.54 -3.89
CA PHE A 49 -3.09 -0.41 -2.81
C PHE A 49 -2.06 -1.48 -3.16
N ASN A 50 -1.92 -1.83 -4.45
CA ASN A 50 -0.86 -2.72 -4.90
C ASN A 50 0.53 -2.19 -4.56
N GLN A 51 0.80 -0.93 -4.90
CA GLN A 51 2.06 -0.28 -4.56
C GLN A 51 2.24 -0.17 -3.04
N TYR A 52 1.18 0.23 -2.31
CA TYR A 52 1.23 0.31 -0.85
C TYR A 52 1.59 -1.04 -0.18
N PHE A 53 0.97 -2.14 -0.58
CA PHE A 53 1.27 -3.45 0.00
C PHE A 53 2.68 -3.93 -0.35
N PHE A 54 3.14 -3.67 -1.58
CA PHE A 54 4.47 -4.04 -2.03
C PHE A 54 5.59 -3.27 -1.29
N ASN A 55 5.43 -1.96 -1.12
CA ASN A 55 6.45 -1.09 -0.52
C ASN A 55 6.37 -1.07 1.01
N CYS A 56 5.15 -0.99 1.56
CA CYS A 56 4.89 -0.58 2.94
C CYS A 56 3.91 -1.52 3.67
N GLY A 57 3.51 -2.64 3.06
CA GLY A 57 2.44 -3.51 3.56
C GLY A 57 2.61 -4.01 4.99
N LYS A 58 3.86 -4.14 5.48
CA LYS A 58 4.15 -4.53 6.88
C LYS A 58 3.49 -3.60 7.92
N ASN A 59 3.24 -2.34 7.56
CA ASN A 59 2.68 -1.30 8.42
C ASN A 59 1.14 -1.29 8.46
N CYS A 60 0.47 -2.03 7.57
CA CYS A 60 -0.96 -1.87 7.27
C CYS A 60 -1.88 -1.93 8.51
N PHE A 61 -1.61 -2.83 9.46
CA PHE A 61 -2.42 -2.95 10.66
C PHE A 61 -2.23 -1.81 11.65
N GLU A 62 -1.02 -1.27 11.79
CA GLU A 62 -0.76 -0.12 12.66
C GLU A 62 -1.30 1.16 12.03
N THR A 63 -1.14 1.33 10.71
CA THR A 63 -1.77 2.43 9.96
C THR A 63 -3.30 2.36 10.07
N LEU A 64 -3.91 1.18 9.94
CA LEU A 64 -5.36 0.99 10.15
C LEU A 64 -5.81 1.43 11.54
N LYS A 65 -5.06 1.06 12.59
CA LYS A 65 -5.35 1.51 13.96
C LYS A 65 -5.24 3.03 14.09
N ALA A 66 -4.22 3.63 13.47
CA ALA A 66 -4.04 5.08 13.50
C ALA A 66 -5.17 5.84 12.79
N LEU A 67 -5.61 5.37 11.61
CA LEU A 67 -6.79 5.93 10.93
C LEU A 67 -8.03 5.91 11.83
N LYS A 68 -8.30 4.75 12.47
CA LYS A 68 -9.43 4.61 13.41
C LYS A 68 -9.31 5.58 14.59
N ARG A 69 -8.12 5.72 15.19
CA ARG A 69 -7.86 6.64 16.31
C ARG A 69 -8.03 8.11 15.91
N ASN A 70 -7.68 8.47 14.68
CA ASN A 70 -7.78 9.84 14.17
C ASN A 70 -9.16 10.18 13.57
N GLY A 71 -10.16 9.31 13.76
CA GLY A 71 -11.52 9.52 13.26
C GLY A 71 -11.67 9.38 11.75
N LYS A 72 -10.67 8.83 11.06
CA LYS A 72 -10.68 8.57 9.61
C LYS A 72 -11.34 7.22 9.31
N ILE A 73 -12.61 7.12 9.70
CA ILE A 73 -13.33 5.84 9.77
C ILE A 73 -13.62 5.26 8.38
N LYS A 74 -13.93 6.10 7.39
CA LYS A 74 -14.22 5.62 6.02
C LYS A 74 -12.94 5.17 5.34
N THR A 75 -11.87 5.93 5.44
CA THR A 75 -10.55 5.53 4.92
C THR A 75 -10.03 4.27 5.63
N ALA A 76 -10.22 4.18 6.96
CA ALA A 76 -9.92 2.94 7.69
C ALA A 76 -10.71 1.75 7.14
N LYS A 77 -11.97 1.95 6.78
CA LYS A 77 -12.79 0.87 6.21
C LYS A 77 -12.28 0.41 4.85
N ILE A 78 -11.85 1.33 4.01
CA ILE A 78 -11.23 1.02 2.70
C ILE A 78 -9.96 0.18 2.91
N LEU A 79 -9.04 0.62 3.78
CA LEU A 79 -7.81 -0.13 4.08
C LEU A 79 -8.12 -1.52 4.68
N GLU A 80 -9.11 -1.63 5.57
CA GLU A 80 -9.54 -2.91 6.13
C GLU A 80 -10.07 -3.87 5.06
N ASN A 81 -10.82 -3.36 4.09
CA ASN A 81 -11.30 -4.14 2.95
C ASN A 81 -10.13 -4.58 2.05
N ALA A 82 -9.17 -3.69 1.78
CA ALA A 82 -7.97 -4.01 1.00
C ALA A 82 -7.15 -5.13 1.66
N ILE A 83 -6.93 -5.05 2.98
CA ILE A 83 -6.26 -6.10 3.77
C ILE A 83 -7.03 -7.43 3.68
N SER A 84 -8.36 -7.37 3.69
CA SER A 84 -9.20 -8.58 3.61
C SER A 84 -9.12 -9.26 2.24
N LEU A 85 -8.99 -8.49 1.16
CA LEU A 85 -8.84 -9.01 -0.20
C LEU A 85 -7.53 -9.81 -0.35
N ILE A 86 -6.44 -9.31 0.23
CA ILE A 86 -5.12 -9.97 0.17
C ILE A 86 -4.92 -11.04 1.26
N ASN A 87 -5.90 -11.24 2.15
CA ASN A 87 -5.86 -12.24 3.21
C ASN A 87 -7.17 -13.05 3.29
N PRO A 88 -7.60 -13.69 2.20
CA PRO A 88 -8.87 -14.43 2.16
C PRO A 88 -8.89 -15.61 3.14
N LYS A 89 -7.72 -16.17 3.46
CA LYS A 89 -7.53 -17.27 4.41
C LYS A 89 -7.57 -16.81 5.87
N LYS A 90 -7.70 -15.50 6.14
CA LYS A 90 -7.72 -14.92 7.49
C LYS A 90 -6.52 -15.36 8.33
N LEU A 91 -5.34 -15.34 7.72
CA LEU A 91 -4.07 -15.52 8.43
C LEU A 91 -3.97 -14.50 9.56
N SER A 92 -3.27 -14.87 10.64
CA SER A 92 -2.99 -13.93 11.71
C SER A 92 -2.15 -12.76 11.20
N ASN A 93 -2.27 -11.59 11.83
CA ASN A 93 -1.57 -10.39 11.39
C ASN A 93 -0.06 -10.60 11.25
N ASN A 94 0.57 -11.33 12.18
CA ASN A 94 2.00 -11.60 12.13
C ASN A 94 2.40 -12.41 10.90
N ILE A 95 1.60 -13.43 10.55
CA ILE A 95 1.86 -14.26 9.37
C ILE A 95 1.67 -13.44 8.08
N LEU A 96 0.60 -12.64 8.00
CA LEU A 96 0.38 -11.78 6.82
C LEU A 96 1.51 -10.75 6.66
N ILE A 97 1.95 -10.12 7.76
CA ILE A 97 3.06 -9.16 7.74
C ILE A 97 4.34 -9.83 7.23
N GLU A 98 4.68 -11.01 7.74
CA GLU A 98 5.85 -11.77 7.30
C GLU A 98 5.79 -12.05 5.79
N LYS A 99 4.63 -12.50 5.30
CA LYS A 99 4.43 -12.71 3.86
C LYS A 99 4.55 -11.44 3.04
N LEU A 100 4.00 -10.31 3.49
CA LEU A 100 4.14 -9.02 2.82
C LEU A 100 5.62 -8.59 2.74
N GLN A 101 6.39 -8.76 3.81
CA GLN A 101 7.82 -8.43 3.85
C GLN A 101 8.67 -9.31 2.92
N ASN A 102 8.25 -10.56 2.75
CA ASN A 102 8.89 -11.53 1.87
C ASN A 102 8.34 -11.51 0.44
N GLN A 103 7.34 -10.67 0.15
CA GLN A 103 6.65 -10.61 -1.16
C GLN A 103 6.02 -11.96 -1.55
N GLU A 104 5.42 -12.64 -0.58
CA GLU A 104 4.80 -13.97 -0.73
C GLU A 104 3.28 -13.95 -0.57
N VAL A 105 2.66 -12.82 -0.87
CA VAL A 105 1.20 -12.66 -0.90
C VAL A 105 0.74 -12.83 -2.35
N GLU A 106 0.49 -14.08 -2.72
CA GLU A 106 0.10 -14.48 -4.09
C GLU A 106 -1.20 -13.79 -4.55
N GLU A 107 -2.03 -13.35 -3.60
CA GLU A 107 -3.24 -12.58 -3.90
C GLU A 107 -2.95 -11.27 -4.66
N LEU A 108 -1.77 -10.67 -4.51
CA LEU A 108 -1.36 -9.47 -5.25
C LEU A 108 -1.05 -9.75 -6.73
N ASP A 109 -0.82 -11.02 -7.10
CA ASP A 109 -0.63 -11.42 -8.50
C ASP A 109 -1.96 -11.83 -9.18
N ASN A 110 -3.06 -11.85 -8.42
CA ASN A 110 -4.35 -12.31 -8.91
C ASN A 110 -5.14 -11.16 -9.57
N GLU A 111 -5.43 -11.28 -10.88
CA GLU A 111 -6.14 -10.25 -11.64
C GLU A 111 -7.51 -9.84 -11.05
N LYS A 112 -8.25 -10.78 -10.45
CA LYS A 112 -9.57 -10.46 -9.85
C LYS A 112 -9.42 -9.71 -8.53
N ILE A 113 -8.40 -10.06 -7.75
CA ILE A 113 -8.06 -9.31 -6.53
C ILE A 113 -7.58 -7.92 -6.91
N ASN A 114 -6.70 -7.80 -7.91
CA ASN A 114 -6.21 -6.51 -8.40
C ASN A 114 -7.35 -5.62 -8.92
N ALA A 115 -8.27 -6.15 -9.72
CA ALA A 115 -9.44 -5.40 -10.14
C ALA A 115 -10.32 -4.94 -8.96
N SER A 116 -10.36 -5.72 -7.87
CA SER A 116 -11.08 -5.34 -6.64
C SER A 116 -10.33 -4.28 -5.84
N LEU A 117 -8.99 -4.34 -5.79
CA LEU A 117 -8.14 -3.30 -5.20
C LEU A 117 -8.26 -1.99 -5.99
N ASP A 118 -8.30 -2.04 -7.32
CA ASP A 118 -8.49 -0.86 -8.17
C ASP A 118 -9.82 -0.14 -7.84
N GLN A 119 -10.88 -0.87 -7.50
CA GLN A 119 -12.13 -0.24 -7.05
C GLN A 119 -11.96 0.46 -5.69
N LEU A 120 -11.18 -0.11 -4.78
CA LEU A 120 -10.87 0.51 -3.49
C LEU A 120 -9.97 1.74 -3.66
N ASP A 121 -9.07 1.73 -4.64
CA ASP A 121 -8.27 2.91 -5.00
C ASP A 121 -9.19 4.06 -5.44
N LEU A 122 -10.16 3.79 -6.32
CA LEU A 122 -11.16 4.78 -6.72
C LEU A 122 -12.00 5.32 -5.56
N GLU A 123 -12.26 4.50 -4.53
CA GLU A 123 -12.92 4.96 -3.30
C GLU A 123 -12.00 5.82 -2.45
N PHE A 124 -10.72 5.44 -2.36
CA PHE A 124 -9.70 6.17 -1.60
C PHE A 124 -9.49 7.57 -2.17
N TYR A 125 -9.39 7.70 -3.50
CA TYR A 125 -9.18 8.96 -4.21
C TYR A 125 -10.30 9.99 -4.03
N LYS A 126 -11.46 9.56 -3.52
CA LYS A 126 -12.56 10.48 -3.17
C LYS A 126 -12.32 11.22 -1.85
N TYR A 127 -11.26 10.86 -1.10
CA TYR A 127 -10.96 11.44 0.21
C TYR A 127 -12.19 11.47 1.12
N PRO A 128 -12.77 10.30 1.46
CA PRO A 128 -14.10 10.24 2.09
C PRO A 128 -14.16 10.84 3.50
N ASP A 129 -13.00 10.98 4.16
CA ASP A 129 -12.80 11.64 5.46
C ASP A 129 -12.06 12.99 5.33
N GLY A 130 -11.95 13.52 4.11
CA GLY A 130 -11.15 14.71 3.79
C GLY A 130 -9.65 14.45 3.96
N LYS A 131 -8.91 15.52 4.30
CA LYS A 131 -7.46 15.45 4.54
C LYS A 131 -7.12 14.40 5.61
N LEU A 132 -6.16 13.52 5.34
CA LEU A 132 -5.83 12.41 6.23
C LEU A 132 -4.82 12.80 7.32
N THR A 133 -3.93 13.74 7.05
CA THR A 133 -2.95 14.26 8.00
C THR A 133 -3.05 15.77 8.19
N HIS A 134 -2.53 16.27 9.31
CA HIS A 134 -2.55 17.68 9.65
C HIS A 134 -1.26 18.37 9.18
N ASN A 135 -1.12 18.57 7.87
CA ASN A 135 -0.10 19.50 7.35
C ASN A 135 -0.60 20.95 7.33
#